data_AF-A0A930F6L4-F1
#
_entry.id   AF-A0A930F6L4-F1
#
_cell.length_a   1.000
_cell.length_b   1.000
_cell.length_c   1.000
_cell.angle_alpha   90.00
_cell.angle_beta   90.00
_cell.angle_gamma   90.00
#
_symmetry.space_group_name_H-M   'P 1'
#
loop_
_entity.id
_entity.type
_entity.pdbx_description
1 polymer ?
#
loop_
_entity_poly.entity_id
_entity_poly.type
_entity_poly.pdbx_seq_one_letter_code
_entity_poly.pdbx_strand_id
1 'polypeptide(L)'
;MKIIKRFFALLVALTFMLGLFSTNCNVYADTQKNGYNISISNISVSPNPVNVGALASLKFDFNIYTLAQNAMNVGDTVTLSTNIGTMFGNLPITDLPLLAQNGEQIATATITETEIKLTVISEFPTDKNFFSGSVYTGGRLKALENGATAGNPSTKQLTIEDASTNVTFNVPPTVPGTSTDGGTPDPNTRTINNRLLEKQGWTSGYDTARIKLIANQIGSLRLFNTYNNIDSSFGTYVEQTNLMVVDKIPYDGVIDENTVSFTAVRYNWMEVPAAGNACYAQATPGTVMPIEYQSNWIPVKQYFTQIYQSGSDTYDSFYAKVKAQKLSYGIFRDPATGGDTFIANMSNDSLKYTDLEPNLAGIAKIKDIYGVNGPSNGNVVTFFAEFDTHYPSITGLENVTNTGEVKSDQATDTASVSYTIDKSSGTASVAAGTVIVKAVDGK
;
A
#
# COMPACT_ATOMS: atom_id res chain seq x y z
N MET A 1 35.55 -51.42 -17.25
CA MET A 1 35.56 -49.93 -17.09
C MET A 1 34.82 -49.13 -18.18
N LYS A 2 34.71 -49.57 -19.45
CA LYS A 2 34.03 -48.80 -20.52
C LYS A 2 32.49 -48.87 -20.53
N ILE A 3 31.89 -49.91 -19.96
CA ILE A 3 30.41 -50.10 -19.93
C ILE A 3 29.75 -49.24 -18.84
N ILE A 4 30.38 -49.12 -17.67
CA ILE A 4 29.87 -48.31 -16.53
C ILE A 4 29.83 -46.82 -16.87
N LYS A 5 30.83 -46.30 -17.60
CA LYS A 5 30.83 -44.90 -18.06
C LYS A 5 29.74 -44.60 -19.08
N ARG A 6 29.34 -45.57 -19.91
CA ARG A 6 28.25 -45.41 -20.87
C ARG A 6 26.88 -45.47 -20.21
N PHE A 7 26.74 -46.24 -19.11
CA PHE A 7 25.52 -46.31 -18.32
C PHE A 7 25.25 -45.01 -17.56
N PHE A 8 26.28 -44.39 -16.98
CA PHE A 8 26.16 -43.08 -16.32
C PHE A 8 25.84 -41.95 -17.30
N ALA A 9 26.43 -41.96 -18.50
CA ALA A 9 26.11 -40.97 -19.53
C ALA A 9 24.66 -41.11 -20.04
N LEU A 10 24.12 -42.34 -20.10
CA LEU A 10 22.72 -42.58 -20.46
C LEU A 10 21.75 -42.11 -19.36
N LEU A 11 22.13 -42.28 -18.08
CA LEU A 11 21.31 -41.85 -16.93
C LEU A 11 21.22 -40.33 -16.83
N VAL A 12 22.34 -39.62 -17.08
CA VAL A 12 22.39 -38.15 -17.11
C VAL A 12 21.64 -37.57 -18.32
N ALA A 13 21.67 -38.27 -19.47
CA ALA A 13 20.89 -37.86 -20.64
C ALA A 13 19.37 -38.08 -20.44
N LEU A 14 18.97 -39.09 -19.67
CA LEU A 14 17.56 -39.38 -19.41
C LEU A 14 16.94 -38.39 -18.40
N THR A 15 17.71 -37.89 -17.42
CA THR A 15 17.26 -36.82 -16.51
C THR A 15 17.13 -35.47 -17.22
N PHE A 16 17.97 -35.17 -18.21
CA PHE A 16 17.83 -33.94 -19.00
C PHE A 16 16.63 -33.96 -19.96
N MET A 17 16.19 -35.13 -20.44
CA MET A 17 15.00 -35.24 -21.30
C MET A 17 13.66 -35.28 -20.53
N LEU A 18 13.67 -35.69 -19.26
CA LEU A 18 12.47 -35.67 -18.40
C LEU A 18 12.24 -34.33 -17.70
N GLY A 19 13.20 -33.39 -17.75
CA GLY A 19 13.09 -32.04 -17.19
C GLY A 19 12.11 -31.09 -17.93
N LEU A 20 11.41 -31.57 -18.97
CA LEU A 20 10.40 -30.77 -19.69
C LEU A 20 8.96 -31.01 -19.19
N PHE A 21 8.75 -31.89 -18.20
CA PHE A 21 7.47 -32.05 -17.52
C PHE A 21 7.70 -32.42 -16.05
N SER A 22 7.98 -31.44 -15.19
CA SER A 22 7.97 -31.66 -13.74
C SER A 22 6.91 -30.80 -13.06
N THR A 23 5.83 -31.48 -12.70
CA THR A 23 4.99 -31.19 -11.54
C THR A 23 5.84 -30.82 -10.32
N ASN A 24 5.34 -29.89 -9.50
CA ASN A 24 5.92 -29.45 -8.23
C ASN A 24 6.27 -30.65 -7.33
N CYS A 25 7.52 -31.08 -7.33
CA CYS A 25 8.08 -31.94 -6.29
C CYS A 25 8.90 -31.05 -5.35
N ASN A 26 8.36 -30.80 -4.15
CA ASN A 26 9.13 -30.21 -3.05
C ASN A 26 10.22 -31.20 -2.65
N VAL A 27 11.46 -30.93 -3.02
CA VAL A 27 12.63 -31.65 -2.49
C VAL A 27 12.93 -31.07 -1.12
N TYR A 28 12.66 -31.83 -0.06
CA TYR A 28 13.07 -31.52 1.30
C TYR A 28 14.52 -32.00 1.49
N ALA A 29 15.43 -31.09 1.80
CA ALA A 29 16.73 -31.42 2.38
C ALA A 29 16.75 -30.79 3.78
N ASP A 30 17.23 -31.55 4.77
CA ASP A 30 17.54 -31.00 6.09
C ASP A 30 19.01 -30.61 6.09
N THR A 31 19.30 -29.33 6.32
CA THR A 31 20.68 -28.84 6.46
C THR A 31 21.11 -28.91 7.92
N GLN A 32 22.24 -29.56 8.20
CA GLN A 32 22.83 -29.62 9.54
C GLN A 32 23.80 -28.45 9.77
N LYS A 33 23.51 -27.61 10.77
CA LYS A 33 24.34 -26.44 11.10
C LYS A 33 24.33 -26.21 12.61
N ASN A 34 25.52 -26.09 13.20
CA ASN A 34 25.72 -25.77 14.62
C ASN A 34 24.94 -26.67 15.62
N GLY A 35 24.78 -27.96 15.32
CA GLY A 35 24.06 -28.90 16.19
C GLY A 35 22.53 -28.87 16.06
N TYR A 36 22.01 -28.06 15.12
CA TYR A 36 20.60 -28.02 14.72
C TYR A 36 20.44 -28.66 13.35
N ASN A 37 19.32 -29.34 13.15
CA ASN A 37 18.82 -29.66 11.82
C ASN A 37 17.81 -28.58 11.44
N ILE A 38 17.97 -28.04 10.23
CA ILE A 38 17.22 -26.90 9.74
C ILE A 38 16.55 -27.33 8.44
N SER A 39 15.23 -27.15 8.36
CA SER A 39 14.47 -27.22 7.13
C SER A 39 13.83 -25.87 6.84
N ILE A 40 13.97 -25.42 5.60
CA ILE A 40 13.30 -24.23 5.07
C ILE A 40 12.28 -24.66 4.03
N SER A 41 11.11 -24.06 4.06
CA SER A 41 10.05 -24.39 3.11
C SER A 41 9.18 -23.16 2.81
N ASN A 42 8.30 -23.29 1.81
CA ASN A 42 7.31 -22.28 1.46
C ASN A 42 7.90 -20.88 1.18
N ILE A 43 9.11 -20.83 0.61
CA ILE A 43 9.73 -19.57 0.22
C ILE A 43 8.90 -18.94 -0.89
N SER A 44 8.42 -17.74 -0.63
CA SER A 44 7.62 -16.95 -1.57
C SER A 44 7.98 -15.48 -1.47
N VAL A 45 7.95 -14.82 -2.62
CA VAL A 45 8.03 -13.36 -2.72
C VAL A 45 6.68 -12.85 -3.24
N SER A 46 6.18 -11.77 -2.67
CA SER A 46 4.92 -11.14 -3.08
C SER A 46 5.07 -9.62 -3.18
N PRO A 47 4.67 -8.98 -4.28
CA PRO A 47 4.17 -9.59 -5.51
C PRO A 47 5.27 -10.35 -6.27
N ASN A 48 4.88 -11.36 -7.06
CA ASN A 48 5.77 -12.06 -8.00
C ASN A 48 4.96 -12.47 -9.24
N PRO A 49 5.20 -11.89 -10.42
CA PRO A 49 6.33 -11.01 -10.76
C PRO A 49 6.31 -9.67 -10.00
N VAL A 50 7.51 -9.15 -9.71
CA VAL A 50 7.73 -7.88 -9.01
C VAL A 50 8.21 -6.82 -10.00
N ASN A 51 7.66 -5.61 -9.89
CA ASN A 51 8.13 -4.48 -10.69
C ASN A 51 9.44 -3.93 -10.11
N VAL A 52 10.42 -3.67 -10.97
CA VAL A 52 11.69 -3.03 -10.57
C VAL A 52 11.40 -1.71 -9.84
N GLY A 53 12.04 -1.52 -8.68
CA GLY A 53 11.84 -0.35 -7.81
C GLY A 53 10.63 -0.42 -6.88
N ALA A 54 9.70 -1.37 -7.08
CA ALA A 54 8.57 -1.60 -6.18
C ALA A 54 9.00 -2.32 -4.90
N LEU A 55 8.11 -2.25 -3.90
CA LEU A 55 8.26 -2.96 -2.65
C LEU A 55 7.72 -4.40 -2.77
N ALA A 56 8.40 -5.33 -2.10
CA ALA A 56 8.04 -6.73 -2.04
C ALA A 56 8.22 -7.28 -0.63
N SER A 57 7.48 -8.34 -0.35
CA SER A 57 7.56 -9.14 0.86
C SER A 57 8.21 -10.47 0.57
N LEU A 58 9.09 -10.92 1.46
CA LEU A 58 9.56 -12.30 1.53
C LEU A 58 8.80 -13.01 2.65
N LYS A 59 8.30 -14.21 2.37
CA LYS A 59 7.82 -15.18 3.35
C LYS A 59 8.57 -16.50 3.19
N PHE A 60 8.95 -17.11 4.29
CA PHE A 60 9.37 -18.52 4.31
C PHE A 60 9.06 -19.14 5.67
N ASP A 61 8.90 -20.46 5.68
CA ASP A 61 8.70 -21.24 6.89
C ASP A 61 10.03 -21.91 7.25
N PHE A 62 10.32 -21.95 8.54
CA PHE A 62 11.49 -22.62 9.09
C PHE A 62 11.08 -23.65 10.13
N ASN A 63 11.85 -24.72 10.19
CA ASN A 63 11.77 -25.71 11.23
C ASN A 63 13.20 -26.08 11.66
N ILE A 64 13.48 -25.86 12.93
CA ILE A 64 14.78 -26.05 13.55
C ILE A 64 14.60 -27.03 14.70
N TYR A 65 15.26 -28.18 14.62
CA TYR A 65 15.21 -29.18 15.69
C TYR A 65 16.61 -29.54 16.17
N THR A 66 16.71 -29.73 17.48
CA THR A 66 17.97 -29.96 18.16
C THR A 66 18.29 -31.45 18.20
N LEU A 67 19.55 -31.81 18.03
CA LEU A 67 19.99 -33.16 18.37
C LEU A 67 19.94 -33.32 19.90
N ALA A 68 19.68 -34.54 20.38
CA ALA A 68 19.55 -34.81 21.81
C ALA A 68 20.75 -34.20 22.58
N GLN A 69 20.44 -33.40 23.62
CA GLN A 69 21.34 -32.60 24.47
C GLN A 69 21.62 -31.13 24.06
N ASN A 70 21.10 -30.63 22.93
CA ASN A 70 21.26 -29.22 22.52
C ASN A 70 19.98 -28.39 22.72
N ALA A 71 19.46 -28.27 23.95
CA ALA A 71 18.29 -27.42 24.20
C ALA A 71 18.54 -25.96 23.78
N MET A 72 17.55 -25.32 23.17
CA MET A 72 17.64 -23.93 22.71
C MET A 72 17.43 -22.97 23.90
N ASN A 73 18.39 -22.06 24.13
CA ASN A 73 18.40 -21.13 25.25
C ASN A 73 18.19 -19.68 24.79
N VAL A 74 17.81 -18.81 25.73
CA VAL A 74 17.78 -17.36 25.51
C VAL A 74 19.16 -16.88 25.06
N GLY A 75 19.19 -16.13 23.95
CA GLY A 75 20.42 -15.63 23.34
C GLY A 75 21.02 -16.56 22.28
N ASP A 76 20.52 -17.79 22.12
CA ASP A 76 20.96 -18.66 21.03
C ASP A 76 20.61 -18.06 19.68
N THR A 77 21.48 -18.30 18.70
CA THR A 77 21.33 -17.74 17.35
C THR A 77 21.44 -18.83 16.29
N VAL A 78 20.55 -18.79 15.32
CA VAL A 78 20.54 -19.65 14.13
C VAL A 78 20.68 -18.77 12.90
N THR A 79 21.76 -18.97 12.15
CA THR A 79 22.05 -18.19 10.93
C THR A 79 21.79 -19.01 9.69
N LEU A 80 20.91 -18.51 8.83
CA LEU A 80 20.56 -19.09 7.54
C LEU A 80 21.26 -18.31 6.42
N SER A 81 21.86 -19.01 5.46
CA SER A 81 22.46 -18.39 4.27
C SER A 81 21.38 -18.02 3.25
N THR A 82 21.50 -16.87 2.60
CA THR A 82 20.58 -16.43 1.53
C THR A 82 21.31 -15.58 0.48
N ASN A 83 20.72 -15.44 -0.71
CA ASN A 83 21.21 -14.53 -1.76
C ASN A 83 20.30 -13.29 -1.94
N ILE A 84 19.43 -12.99 -0.97
CA ILE A 84 18.39 -11.95 -1.08
C ILE A 84 18.93 -10.57 -1.49
N GLY A 85 20.11 -10.17 -1.02
CA GLY A 85 20.72 -8.87 -1.33
C GLY A 85 21.14 -8.70 -2.79
N THR A 86 21.28 -9.80 -3.53
CA THR A 86 21.51 -9.73 -4.99
C THR A 86 20.28 -9.27 -5.75
N MET A 87 19.09 -9.45 -5.15
CA MET A 87 17.79 -9.25 -5.77
C MET A 87 17.02 -8.06 -5.20
N PHE A 88 17.23 -7.74 -3.93
CA PHE A 88 16.47 -6.73 -3.19
C PHE A 88 17.38 -5.81 -2.38
N GLY A 89 17.06 -4.51 -2.39
CA GLY A 89 17.62 -3.49 -1.48
C GLY A 89 16.73 -3.26 -0.25
N ASN A 90 16.99 -2.17 0.48
CA ASN A 90 16.41 -1.88 1.81
C ASN A 90 16.78 -2.95 2.88
N LEU A 91 18.01 -3.44 2.80
CA LEU A 91 18.63 -4.32 3.77
C LEU A 91 19.73 -3.53 4.53
N PRO A 92 20.01 -3.85 5.81
CA PRO A 92 19.39 -4.92 6.59
C PRO A 92 17.99 -4.57 7.10
N ILE A 93 17.15 -5.59 7.30
CA ILE A 93 15.94 -5.50 8.14
C ILE A 93 16.33 -6.02 9.52
N THR A 94 16.30 -5.15 10.53
CA THR A 94 16.65 -5.50 11.91
C THR A 94 15.40 -5.74 12.75
N ASP A 95 15.55 -6.55 13.80
CA ASP A 95 14.57 -6.71 14.88
C ASP A 95 13.15 -7.11 14.43
N LEU A 96 13.04 -7.94 13.39
CA LEU A 96 11.74 -8.46 12.96
C LEU A 96 11.20 -9.44 14.02
N PRO A 97 10.10 -9.11 14.73
CA PRO A 97 9.66 -9.91 15.86
C PRO A 97 9.06 -11.24 15.39
N LEU A 98 9.41 -12.33 16.07
CA LEU A 98 8.78 -13.63 15.94
C LEU A 98 7.96 -13.87 17.20
N LEU A 99 6.64 -13.91 17.03
CA LEU A 99 5.68 -13.98 18.13
C LEU A 99 5.15 -15.42 18.28
N ALA A 100 4.99 -15.88 19.52
CA ALA A 100 4.20 -17.05 19.86
C ALA A 100 2.70 -16.76 19.71
N GLN A 101 1.89 -17.82 19.81
CA GLN A 101 0.43 -17.74 19.67
C GLN A 101 -0.25 -16.83 20.71
N ASN A 102 0.35 -16.71 21.89
CA ASN A 102 -0.11 -15.82 22.96
C ASN A 102 0.28 -14.34 22.72
N GLY A 103 0.93 -14.02 21.60
CA GLY A 103 1.42 -12.68 21.27
C GLY A 103 2.76 -12.33 21.91
N GLU A 104 3.34 -13.22 22.72
CA GLU A 104 4.65 -13.03 23.32
C GLU A 104 5.74 -13.13 22.26
N GLN A 105 6.71 -12.22 22.30
CA GLN A 105 7.85 -12.28 21.39
C GLN A 105 8.86 -13.32 21.86
N ILE A 106 9.05 -14.36 21.06
CA ILE A 106 9.92 -15.50 21.40
C ILE A 106 11.30 -15.43 20.73
N ALA A 107 11.39 -14.73 19.60
CA ALA A 107 12.63 -14.53 18.88
C ALA A 107 12.60 -13.24 18.06
N THR A 108 13.75 -12.85 17.52
CA THR A 108 13.89 -11.83 16.48
C THR A 108 14.56 -12.41 15.25
N ALA A 109 14.20 -11.91 14.08
CA ALA A 109 14.89 -12.17 12.83
C ALA A 109 15.61 -10.88 12.37
N THR A 110 16.86 -11.02 11.97
CA THR A 110 17.63 -9.97 11.28
C THR A 110 18.00 -10.49 9.89
N ILE A 111 17.69 -9.73 8.85
CA ILE A 111 17.95 -10.10 7.46
C ILE A 111 18.98 -9.13 6.89
N THR A 112 20.12 -9.66 6.46
CA THR A 112 21.16 -8.92 5.74
C THR A 112 21.13 -9.31 4.26
N GLU A 113 22.09 -8.81 3.48
CA GLU A 113 22.21 -9.18 2.06
C GLU A 113 22.48 -10.67 1.83
N THR A 114 23.14 -11.34 2.79
CA THR A 114 23.63 -12.72 2.62
C THR A 114 23.16 -13.69 3.70
N GLU A 115 22.55 -13.18 4.77
CA GLU A 115 22.23 -13.99 5.95
C GLU A 115 20.87 -13.61 6.57
N ILE A 116 20.17 -14.59 7.11
CA ILE A 116 19.02 -14.42 7.98
C ILE A 116 19.37 -14.99 9.34
N LYS A 117 19.47 -14.14 10.35
CA LYS A 117 19.82 -14.52 11.71
C LYS A 117 18.57 -14.51 12.59
N LEU A 118 18.21 -15.67 13.13
CA LEU A 118 17.17 -15.83 14.14
C LEU A 118 17.84 -15.82 15.52
N THR A 119 17.37 -14.96 16.42
CA THR A 119 17.89 -14.86 17.79
C THR A 119 16.76 -15.13 18.78
N VAL A 120 16.97 -16.11 19.66
CA VAL A 120 15.99 -16.48 20.69
C VAL A 120 16.03 -15.45 21.80
N ILE A 121 14.87 -14.93 22.20
CA ILE A 121 14.80 -13.87 23.22
C ILE A 121 13.91 -14.24 24.42
N SER A 122 13.10 -15.29 24.33
CA SER A 122 12.26 -15.78 25.45
C SER A 122 12.72 -17.15 25.93
N GLU A 123 12.36 -17.49 27.16
CA GLU A 123 12.57 -18.85 27.69
C GLU A 123 11.76 -19.86 26.87
N PHE A 124 12.44 -20.86 26.32
CA PHE A 124 11.78 -22.01 25.70
C PHE A 124 11.43 -23.04 26.78
N PRO A 125 10.28 -23.74 26.67
CA PRO A 125 9.99 -24.86 27.56
C PRO A 125 11.12 -25.88 27.51
N THR A 126 11.63 -26.29 28.68
CA THR A 126 12.80 -27.18 28.82
C THR A 126 12.60 -28.57 28.22
N ASP A 127 11.36 -28.91 27.85
CA ASP A 127 10.92 -30.15 27.22
C ASP A 127 10.73 -30.05 25.69
N LYS A 128 10.95 -28.87 25.07
CA LYS A 128 10.75 -28.66 23.62
C LYS A 128 12.07 -28.48 22.86
N ASN A 129 12.40 -29.47 22.04
CA ASN A 129 13.58 -29.51 21.17
C ASN A 129 13.34 -28.93 19.76
N PHE A 130 12.31 -28.09 19.59
CA PHE A 130 11.78 -27.73 18.28
C PHE A 130 11.40 -26.25 18.24
N PHE A 131 12.00 -25.50 17.31
CA PHE A 131 11.72 -24.11 17.02
C PHE A 131 11.31 -23.96 15.56
N SER A 132 10.03 -23.71 15.34
CA SER A 132 9.46 -23.60 14.01
C SER A 132 8.55 -22.39 13.91
N GLY A 133 8.49 -21.79 12.74
CA GLY A 133 7.58 -20.69 12.47
C GLY A 133 7.74 -20.17 11.05
N SER A 134 7.26 -18.95 10.84
CA SER A 134 7.37 -18.26 9.57
C SER A 134 8.03 -16.91 9.78
N VAL A 135 8.86 -16.50 8.83
CA VAL A 135 9.41 -15.15 8.75
C VAL A 135 8.67 -14.40 7.64
N TYR A 136 8.24 -13.17 7.90
CA TYR A 136 7.57 -12.32 6.93
C TYR A 136 8.09 -10.88 7.00
N THR A 137 8.55 -10.33 5.87
CA THR A 137 9.20 -8.99 5.86
C THR A 137 8.26 -7.81 5.70
N GLY A 138 7.00 -8.00 5.29
CA GLY A 138 5.98 -6.94 5.25
C GLY A 138 6.28 -5.77 4.30
N GLY A 139 6.55 -6.05 3.01
CA GLY A 139 6.69 -5.03 1.97
C GLY A 139 7.95 -4.18 2.09
N ARG A 140 8.96 -4.62 2.84
CA ARG A 140 10.15 -3.80 3.12
C ARG A 140 11.26 -3.92 2.07
N LEU A 141 11.21 -4.95 1.21
CA LEU A 141 12.27 -5.24 0.26
C LEU A 141 12.07 -4.47 -1.04
N LYS A 142 13.07 -3.67 -1.45
CA LYS A 142 12.97 -2.90 -2.70
C LYS A 142 13.55 -3.71 -3.85
N ALA A 143 12.75 -4.03 -4.87
CA ALA A 143 13.20 -4.82 -6.01
C ALA A 143 14.29 -4.08 -6.82
N LEU A 144 15.44 -4.74 -7.03
CA LEU A 144 16.52 -4.24 -7.88
C LEU A 144 16.26 -4.59 -9.35
N GLU A 145 17.02 -3.98 -10.26
CA GLU A 145 16.85 -4.15 -11.72
C GLU A 145 17.03 -5.60 -12.18
N ASN A 146 18.00 -6.33 -11.60
CA ASN A 146 18.25 -7.75 -11.88
C ASN A 146 18.39 -8.11 -13.38
N GLY A 147 18.75 -7.15 -14.23
CA GLY A 147 18.85 -7.31 -15.69
C GLY A 147 17.51 -7.35 -16.42
N ALA A 148 16.38 -7.02 -15.77
CA ALA A 148 15.10 -6.81 -16.43
C ALA A 148 15.11 -5.52 -17.26
N THR A 149 14.48 -5.54 -18.43
CA THR A 149 14.28 -4.34 -19.26
C THR A 149 12.83 -4.29 -19.74
N ALA A 150 12.38 -3.14 -20.27
CA ALA A 150 10.99 -2.98 -20.72
C ALA A 150 10.65 -4.06 -21.77
N GLY A 151 9.58 -4.84 -21.50
CA GLY A 151 9.15 -5.94 -22.35
C GLY A 151 9.99 -7.23 -22.25
N ASN A 152 11.11 -7.22 -21.51
CA ASN A 152 11.95 -8.40 -21.29
C ASN A 152 12.14 -8.65 -19.78
N PRO A 153 11.27 -9.48 -19.17
CA PRO A 153 11.37 -9.81 -17.76
C PRO A 153 12.61 -10.67 -17.46
N SER A 154 13.14 -10.59 -16.25
CA SER A 154 14.30 -11.35 -15.78
C SER A 154 13.93 -12.20 -14.58
N THR A 155 14.11 -13.52 -14.66
CA THR A 155 13.87 -14.42 -13.52
C THR A 155 15.17 -14.77 -12.83
N LYS A 156 15.20 -14.62 -11.51
CA LYS A 156 16.31 -15.01 -10.62
C LYS A 156 15.81 -16.01 -9.59
N GLN A 157 16.70 -16.89 -9.14
CA GLN A 157 16.39 -17.85 -8.10
C GLN A 157 16.80 -17.27 -6.74
N LEU A 158 15.83 -17.03 -5.87
CA LEU A 158 16.06 -16.73 -4.45
C LEU A 158 16.30 -18.04 -3.70
N THR A 159 17.38 -18.09 -2.94
CA THR A 159 17.75 -19.24 -2.12
C THR A 159 17.79 -18.85 -0.65
N ILE A 160 17.29 -19.73 0.22
CA ILE A 160 17.50 -19.68 1.67
C ILE A 160 17.91 -21.09 2.08
N GLU A 161 19.17 -21.23 2.50
CA GLU A 161 19.85 -22.53 2.64
C GLU A 161 19.68 -23.39 1.37
N ASP A 162 19.08 -24.57 1.50
CA ASP A 162 18.84 -25.54 0.44
C ASP A 162 17.50 -25.35 -0.30
N ALA A 163 16.61 -24.52 0.25
CA ALA A 163 15.33 -24.20 -0.37
C ALA A 163 15.46 -23.02 -1.34
N SER A 164 14.64 -23.03 -2.40
CA SER A 164 14.66 -21.98 -3.41
C SER A 164 13.29 -21.66 -4.00
N THR A 165 13.15 -20.46 -4.54
CA THR A 165 11.98 -20.01 -5.30
C THR A 165 12.41 -19.09 -6.44
N ASN A 166 11.63 -19.06 -7.52
CA ASN A 166 11.89 -18.17 -8.64
C ASN A 166 11.19 -16.82 -8.44
N VAL A 167 11.94 -15.74 -8.59
CA VAL A 167 11.44 -14.37 -8.54
C VAL A 167 11.60 -13.75 -9.92
N THR A 168 10.51 -13.27 -10.50
CA THR A 168 10.51 -12.64 -11.82
C THR A 168 10.42 -11.13 -11.67
N PHE A 169 11.42 -10.43 -12.19
CA PHE A 169 11.54 -8.98 -12.18
C PHE A 169 11.06 -8.43 -13.52
N ASN A 170 10.10 -7.51 -13.46
CA ASN A 170 9.53 -6.85 -14.63
C ASN A 170 9.88 -5.37 -14.58
N VAL A 171 10.30 -4.81 -15.71
CA VAL A 171 10.19 -3.36 -15.92
C VAL A 171 8.84 -3.14 -16.61
N PRO A 172 7.88 -2.45 -15.97
CA PRO A 172 6.62 -2.14 -16.62
C PRO A 172 6.92 -1.50 -17.98
N PRO A 173 6.29 -1.98 -19.08
CA PRO A 173 6.31 -1.19 -20.30
C PRO A 173 5.79 0.20 -19.95
N THR A 174 6.37 1.24 -20.52
CA THR A 174 5.77 2.58 -20.50
C THR A 174 4.49 2.44 -21.33
N VAL A 175 3.38 2.07 -20.69
CA VAL A 175 2.09 1.92 -21.37
C VAL A 175 1.43 3.29 -21.44
N PRO A 176 1.22 3.86 -22.64
CA PRO A 176 0.23 4.91 -22.82
C PRO A 176 -1.13 4.28 -22.49
N GLY A 177 -1.81 4.82 -21.46
CA GLY A 177 -2.99 4.19 -20.86
C GLY A 177 -4.07 3.77 -21.87
N THR A 178 -4.56 2.55 -21.70
CA THR A 178 -5.74 2.04 -22.40
C THR A 178 -7.00 2.51 -21.69
N SER A 179 -7.75 3.42 -22.32
CA SER A 179 -9.15 3.67 -22.00
C SER A 179 -10.03 2.73 -22.81
N THR A 180 -11.03 2.13 -22.17
CA THR A 180 -12.21 1.58 -22.87
C THR A 180 -13.40 2.47 -22.57
N ASP A 181 -13.96 2.98 -23.66
CA ASP A 181 -15.28 3.55 -23.90
C ASP A 181 -15.71 4.84 -23.18
N GLY A 182 -15.70 5.88 -24.00
CA GLY A 182 -16.23 7.23 -23.78
C GLY A 182 -15.33 8.17 -24.58
N GLY A 183 -15.75 8.52 -25.81
CA GLY A 183 -14.92 9.15 -26.84
C GLY A 183 -13.88 10.13 -26.30
N THR A 184 -12.62 9.95 -26.71
CA THR A 184 -11.46 10.68 -26.20
C THR A 184 -11.70 12.20 -26.21
N PRO A 185 -11.87 12.84 -25.05
CA PRO A 185 -11.52 14.24 -24.93
C PRO A 185 -10.00 14.32 -25.11
N ASP A 186 -9.51 15.34 -25.79
CA ASP A 186 -8.08 15.62 -25.85
C ASP A 186 -7.50 15.57 -24.41
N PRO A 187 -6.50 14.72 -24.12
CA PRO A 187 -5.92 14.57 -22.77
C PRO A 187 -5.38 15.88 -22.16
N ASN A 188 -5.32 16.94 -22.96
CA ASN A 188 -4.87 18.27 -22.56
C ASN A 188 -5.93 19.10 -21.78
N THR A 189 -7.17 18.64 -21.59
CA THR A 189 -8.25 19.47 -21.00
C THR A 189 -8.98 18.87 -19.80
N ARG A 190 -8.41 17.92 -19.04
CA ARG A 190 -9.08 17.38 -17.84
C ARG A 190 -9.27 18.50 -16.80
N THR A 191 -10.51 18.95 -16.63
CA THR A 191 -10.90 19.99 -15.68
C THR A 191 -11.19 19.40 -14.31
N ILE A 192 -11.09 20.25 -13.29
CA ILE A 192 -11.54 19.90 -11.94
C ILE A 192 -13.01 19.46 -11.98
N ASN A 193 -13.33 18.39 -11.25
CA ASN A 193 -14.69 17.89 -11.08
C ASN A 193 -15.55 18.84 -10.23
N ASN A 194 -16.87 18.87 -10.45
CA ASN A 194 -17.80 19.77 -9.74
C ASN A 194 -18.38 19.16 -8.46
N ARG A 195 -17.61 18.33 -7.76
CA ARG A 195 -18.05 17.60 -6.56
C ARG A 195 -17.34 18.03 -5.28
N LEU A 196 -17.98 17.83 -4.14
CA LEU A 196 -17.32 17.98 -2.83
C LEU A 196 -16.47 16.75 -2.52
N LEU A 197 -16.86 15.58 -3.00
CA LEU A 197 -16.08 14.36 -2.90
C LEU A 197 -16.03 13.62 -4.24
N GLU A 198 -14.83 13.26 -4.65
CA GLU A 198 -14.59 12.19 -5.60
C GLU A 198 -13.82 11.07 -4.87
N LYS A 199 -14.18 9.83 -5.19
CA LYS A 199 -13.53 8.65 -4.63
C LYS A 199 -13.05 7.78 -5.78
N GLN A 200 -11.80 7.35 -5.67
CA GLN A 200 -11.18 6.38 -6.55
C GLN A 200 -10.64 5.23 -5.70
N GLY A 201 -10.53 4.06 -6.32
CA GLY A 201 -9.97 2.90 -5.65
C GLY A 201 -9.73 1.78 -6.65
N TRP A 202 -8.72 0.97 -6.36
CA TRP A 202 -8.33 -0.14 -7.20
C TRP A 202 -7.64 -1.20 -6.36
N THR A 203 -7.78 -2.45 -6.76
CA THR A 203 -7.05 -3.57 -6.16
C THR A 203 -5.56 -3.35 -6.36
N SER A 204 -4.81 -3.36 -5.26
CA SER A 204 -3.35 -3.14 -5.26
C SER A 204 -2.57 -4.39 -4.87
N GLY A 205 -3.25 -5.43 -4.37
CA GLY A 205 -2.64 -6.69 -3.98
C GLY A 205 -3.66 -7.79 -3.72
N TYR A 206 -3.20 -8.84 -3.05
CA TYR A 206 -3.97 -10.05 -2.78
C TYR A 206 -5.23 -9.81 -1.92
N ASP A 207 -5.06 -9.11 -0.80
CA ASP A 207 -6.15 -8.69 0.08
C ASP A 207 -6.26 -7.17 0.17
N THR A 208 -5.55 -6.46 -0.71
CA THR A 208 -5.26 -5.04 -0.58
C THR A 208 -5.94 -4.23 -1.66
N ALA A 209 -6.55 -3.11 -1.29
CA ALA A 209 -6.99 -2.08 -2.22
C ALA A 209 -6.40 -0.72 -1.85
N ARG A 210 -6.02 0.04 -2.87
CA ARG A 210 -5.63 1.44 -2.70
C ARG A 210 -6.88 2.29 -2.79
N ILE A 211 -7.05 3.20 -1.85
CA ILE A 211 -8.15 4.17 -1.82
C ILE A 211 -7.58 5.58 -1.99
N LYS A 212 -8.30 6.40 -2.77
CA LYS A 212 -8.03 7.82 -2.95
C LYS A 212 -9.31 8.63 -2.78
N LEU A 213 -9.29 9.57 -1.84
CA LEU A 213 -10.37 10.51 -1.55
C LEU A 213 -9.93 11.90 -1.99
N ILE A 214 -10.71 12.50 -2.87
CA ILE A 214 -10.46 13.83 -3.43
C ILE A 214 -11.51 14.77 -2.87
N ALA A 215 -11.12 15.67 -1.99
CA ALA A 215 -12.05 16.51 -1.26
C ALA A 215 -12.01 17.97 -1.74
N ASN A 216 -13.21 18.55 -1.83
CA ASN A 216 -13.45 19.98 -2.03
C ASN A 216 -12.94 20.55 -3.36
N GLN A 217 -13.15 19.78 -4.44
CA GLN A 217 -12.93 20.26 -5.81
C GLN A 217 -13.93 21.36 -6.20
N ILE A 218 -15.21 21.22 -5.83
CA ILE A 218 -16.22 22.27 -6.05
C ILE A 218 -15.92 23.56 -5.26
N GLY A 219 -15.32 23.47 -4.07
CA GLY A 219 -14.90 24.66 -3.31
C GLY A 219 -13.86 25.47 -4.09
N SER A 220 -12.89 24.78 -4.71
CA SER A 220 -11.95 25.40 -5.63
C SER A 220 -12.67 26.01 -6.85
N LEU A 221 -13.59 25.29 -7.50
CA LEU A 221 -14.37 25.85 -8.63
C LEU A 221 -15.19 27.10 -8.27
N ARG A 222 -15.85 27.12 -7.11
CA ARG A 222 -16.59 28.31 -6.61
C ARG A 222 -15.66 29.49 -6.34
N LEU A 223 -14.45 29.22 -5.85
CA LEU A 223 -13.41 30.24 -5.66
C LEU A 223 -13.03 30.88 -7.00
N PHE A 224 -12.80 30.06 -8.03
CA PHE A 224 -12.46 30.53 -9.36
C PHE A 224 -13.62 31.24 -10.05
N ASN A 225 -14.85 30.78 -9.85
CA ASN A 225 -16.04 31.39 -10.43
C ASN A 225 -16.24 32.84 -9.96
N THR A 226 -15.97 33.12 -8.68
CA THR A 226 -16.02 34.47 -8.09
C THR A 226 -15.22 35.51 -8.89
N TYR A 227 -14.15 35.09 -9.60
CA TYR A 227 -13.24 35.98 -10.32
C TYR A 227 -13.34 35.90 -11.85
N ASN A 228 -13.75 34.74 -12.39
CA ASN A 228 -13.73 34.50 -13.83
C ASN A 228 -15.12 34.32 -14.45
N ASN A 229 -16.20 34.35 -13.64
CA ASN A 229 -17.59 34.15 -14.09
C ASN A 229 -17.72 32.94 -15.03
N ILE A 230 -17.14 31.81 -14.60
CA ILE A 230 -17.05 30.56 -15.37
C ILE A 230 -18.47 30.04 -15.68
N ASP A 231 -19.35 30.03 -14.68
CA ASP A 231 -20.76 29.67 -14.78
C ASP A 231 -21.58 30.43 -13.70
N SER A 232 -22.63 31.12 -14.12
CA SER A 232 -23.57 31.82 -13.24
C SER A 232 -24.34 30.92 -12.26
N SER A 233 -24.37 29.60 -12.50
CA SER A 233 -25.00 28.60 -11.63
C SER A 233 -24.10 28.19 -10.45
N PHE A 234 -22.80 28.48 -10.50
CA PHE A 234 -21.91 28.24 -9.37
C PHE A 234 -22.13 29.29 -8.29
N GLY A 235 -22.44 28.82 -7.09
CA GLY A 235 -22.48 29.66 -5.89
C GLY A 235 -21.13 30.32 -5.60
N THR A 236 -21.15 31.32 -4.71
CA THR A 236 -19.94 31.99 -4.23
C THR A 236 -19.12 31.05 -3.36
N TYR A 237 -17.79 31.25 -3.35
CA TYR A 237 -16.95 30.61 -2.36
C TYR A 237 -17.35 31.04 -0.95
N VAL A 238 -17.38 30.08 -0.03
CA VAL A 238 -17.58 30.32 1.40
C VAL A 238 -16.45 29.59 2.12
N GLU A 239 -15.76 30.29 3.01
CA GLU A 239 -14.75 29.64 3.85
C GLU A 239 -15.37 28.48 4.63
N GLN A 240 -14.65 27.36 4.74
CA GLN A 240 -15.12 26.16 5.42
C GLN A 240 -14.48 26.08 6.81
N THR A 241 -15.32 26.14 7.84
CA THR A 241 -14.92 25.92 9.24
C THR A 241 -14.49 24.47 9.44
N ASN A 242 -15.22 23.54 8.80
CA ASN A 242 -14.90 22.12 8.77
C ASN A 242 -15.13 21.55 7.37
N LEU A 243 -14.28 20.63 6.99
CA LEU A 243 -14.42 19.80 5.80
C LEU A 243 -14.13 18.36 6.22
N MET A 244 -15.15 17.71 6.75
CA MET A 244 -15.04 16.37 7.31
C MET A 244 -15.16 15.37 6.17
N VAL A 245 -14.14 14.54 5.99
CA VAL A 245 -14.13 13.41 5.06
C VAL A 245 -14.12 12.13 5.87
N VAL A 246 -15.06 11.23 5.57
CA VAL A 246 -15.25 9.96 6.28
C VAL A 246 -15.30 8.82 5.28
N ASP A 247 -14.65 7.71 5.60
CA ASP A 247 -14.64 6.52 4.75
C ASP A 247 -14.62 5.28 5.64
N LYS A 248 -15.78 4.63 5.78
CA LYS A 248 -15.93 3.38 6.53
C LYS A 248 -15.60 2.22 5.61
N ILE A 249 -14.55 1.48 5.94
CA ILE A 249 -14.08 0.41 5.08
C ILE A 249 -15.07 -0.78 5.15
N PRO A 250 -15.61 -1.24 4.01
CA PRO A 250 -16.56 -2.36 3.98
C PRO A 250 -15.93 -3.69 4.44
N TYR A 251 -16.76 -4.68 4.76
CA TYR A 251 -16.34 -6.04 5.14
C TYR A 251 -15.33 -6.05 6.31
N ASP A 252 -15.50 -5.17 7.29
CA ASP A 252 -14.58 -5.04 8.43
C ASP A 252 -13.11 -4.87 8.00
N GLY A 253 -12.91 -4.21 6.84
CA GLY A 253 -11.58 -3.95 6.30
C GLY A 253 -10.80 -3.00 7.21
N VAL A 254 -9.49 -3.15 7.19
CA VAL A 254 -8.55 -2.39 8.01
C VAL A 254 -7.68 -1.50 7.14
N ILE A 255 -7.20 -0.38 7.66
CA ILE A 255 -6.35 0.58 6.95
C ILE A 255 -4.89 0.34 7.35
N ASP A 256 -3.97 0.31 6.37
CA ASP A 256 -2.55 0.41 6.67
C ASP A 256 -2.18 1.87 6.93
N GLU A 257 -2.12 2.23 8.21
CA GLU A 257 -1.80 3.57 8.68
C GLU A 257 -0.48 4.13 8.10
N ASN A 258 0.51 3.28 7.80
CA ASN A 258 1.79 3.71 7.26
C ASN A 258 1.68 4.25 5.83
N THR A 259 0.63 3.83 5.10
CA THR A 259 0.38 4.22 3.72
C THR A 259 -0.45 5.49 3.60
N VAL A 260 -1.04 5.95 4.71
CA VAL A 260 -1.83 7.19 4.75
C VAL A 260 -0.96 8.35 4.31
N SER A 261 -1.39 9.05 3.28
CA SER A 261 -0.69 10.20 2.71
C SER A 261 -1.68 11.29 2.33
N PHE A 262 -1.22 12.53 2.41
CA PHE A 262 -1.99 13.71 2.02
C PHE A 262 -1.25 14.47 0.94
N THR A 263 -1.99 14.88 -0.09
CA THR A 263 -1.49 15.71 -1.17
C THR A 263 -2.38 16.93 -1.32
N ALA A 264 -1.77 18.09 -1.51
CA ALA A 264 -2.44 19.31 -1.94
C ALA A 264 -2.22 19.49 -3.44
N VAL A 265 -3.18 20.10 -4.13
CA VAL A 265 -3.03 20.42 -5.56
C VAL A 265 -2.94 21.91 -5.78
N ARG A 266 -1.90 22.29 -6.51
CA ARG A 266 -1.80 23.60 -7.17
C ARG A 266 -2.20 23.46 -8.62
N TYR A 267 -3.43 23.86 -8.89
CA TYR A 267 -3.96 23.82 -10.23
C TYR A 267 -3.24 24.79 -11.16
N ASN A 268 -2.91 24.29 -12.34
CA ASN A 268 -2.62 25.12 -13.48
C ASN A 268 -3.90 25.74 -14.02
N TRP A 269 -3.73 26.74 -14.87
CA TRP A 269 -4.82 27.54 -15.41
C TRP A 269 -4.79 27.52 -16.91
N MET A 270 -5.97 27.43 -17.52
CA MET A 270 -6.12 27.47 -18.95
C MET A 270 -7.40 28.22 -19.31
N GLU A 271 -7.34 28.95 -20.41
CA GLU A 271 -8.52 29.55 -21.01
C GLU A 271 -9.37 28.47 -21.68
N VAL A 272 -10.67 28.47 -21.43
CA VAL A 272 -11.63 27.54 -22.05
C VAL A 272 -11.63 27.81 -23.56
N PRO A 273 -11.30 26.82 -24.40
CA PRO A 273 -11.29 27.00 -25.84
C PRO A 273 -12.65 27.47 -26.38
N ALA A 274 -12.65 28.11 -27.55
CA ALA A 274 -13.88 28.49 -28.26
C ALA A 274 -14.83 27.30 -28.51
N ALA A 275 -14.28 26.08 -28.63
CA ALA A 275 -15.02 24.83 -28.77
C ALA A 275 -15.68 24.35 -27.46
N GLY A 276 -15.53 25.08 -26.36
CA GLY A 276 -15.97 24.69 -25.02
C GLY A 276 -14.99 23.74 -24.33
N ASN A 277 -15.36 23.32 -23.12
CA ASN A 277 -14.61 22.30 -22.37
C ASN A 277 -15.32 20.95 -22.43
N ALA A 278 -14.62 19.91 -22.89
CA ALA A 278 -15.19 18.58 -23.05
C ALA A 278 -15.49 17.85 -21.72
N CYS A 279 -14.81 18.20 -20.62
CA CYS A 279 -15.01 17.64 -19.29
C CYS A 279 -16.03 18.43 -18.46
N TYR A 280 -16.23 19.71 -18.78
CA TYR A 280 -17.18 20.59 -18.13
C TYR A 280 -17.90 21.45 -19.17
N ALA A 281 -18.91 20.86 -19.83
CA ALA A 281 -19.62 21.46 -20.95
C ALA A 281 -20.31 22.81 -20.61
N GLN A 282 -20.52 23.09 -19.33
CA GLN A 282 -21.12 24.33 -18.83
C GLN A 282 -20.11 25.48 -18.70
N ALA A 283 -18.80 25.24 -18.82
CA ALA A 283 -17.81 26.31 -18.79
C ALA A 283 -17.98 27.25 -19.99
N THR A 284 -18.06 28.54 -19.71
CA THR A 284 -18.17 29.58 -20.73
C THR A 284 -16.85 29.68 -21.52
N PRO A 285 -16.86 29.56 -22.87
CA PRO A 285 -15.67 29.78 -23.70
C PRO A 285 -15.00 31.14 -23.44
N GLY A 286 -13.67 31.17 -23.47
CA GLY A 286 -12.87 32.37 -23.17
C GLY A 286 -12.69 32.69 -21.68
N THR A 287 -13.32 31.93 -20.78
CA THR A 287 -13.07 32.06 -19.33
C THR A 287 -11.82 31.30 -18.92
N VAL A 288 -11.11 31.78 -17.90
CA VAL A 288 -9.94 31.07 -17.35
C VAL A 288 -10.40 30.15 -16.23
N MET A 289 -10.05 28.87 -16.34
CA MET A 289 -10.43 27.84 -15.38
C MET A 289 -9.23 27.02 -14.93
N PRO A 290 -9.29 26.40 -13.75
CA PRO A 290 -8.26 25.46 -13.31
C PRO A 290 -8.33 24.13 -14.10
N ILE A 291 -7.19 23.48 -14.27
CA ILE A 291 -7.09 22.16 -14.93
C ILE A 291 -6.21 21.22 -14.13
N GLU A 292 -6.44 19.91 -14.21
CA GLU A 292 -5.59 18.91 -13.56
C GLU A 292 -4.26 18.72 -14.30
N TYR A 293 -4.23 18.99 -15.61
CA TYR A 293 -3.08 18.76 -16.46
C TYR A 293 -1.86 19.62 -16.05
N GLN A 294 -0.71 18.96 -15.88
CA GLN A 294 0.56 19.54 -15.40
C GLN A 294 0.46 20.28 -14.04
N SER A 295 -0.64 20.12 -13.32
CA SER A 295 -0.78 20.70 -11.99
C SER A 295 0.21 20.09 -11.03
N ASN A 296 0.63 20.88 -10.05
CA ASN A 296 1.61 20.42 -9.07
C ASN A 296 0.89 19.71 -7.92
N TRP A 297 1.27 18.46 -7.72
CA TRP A 297 0.80 17.60 -6.65
C TRP A 297 1.85 17.60 -5.56
N ILE A 298 1.53 18.18 -4.42
CA ILE A 298 2.51 18.48 -3.37
C ILE A 298 2.17 17.65 -2.13
N PRO A 299 3.06 16.75 -1.67
CA PRO A 299 2.87 16.03 -0.43
C PRO A 299 2.82 16.98 0.77
N VAL A 300 1.79 16.83 1.61
CA VAL A 300 1.49 17.75 2.72
C VAL A 300 1.17 17.02 4.03
N LYS A 301 1.49 15.72 4.14
CA LYS A 301 1.23 14.92 5.36
C LYS A 301 1.79 15.59 6.61
N GLN A 302 2.94 16.26 6.53
CA GLN A 302 3.56 16.96 7.66
C GLN A 302 2.71 18.11 8.25
N TYR A 303 1.73 18.61 7.50
CA TYR A 303 0.80 19.64 7.98
C TYR A 303 -0.46 19.05 8.63
N PHE A 304 -0.67 17.75 8.50
CA PHE A 304 -1.80 17.05 9.09
C PHE A 304 -1.43 16.49 10.47
N THR A 305 -2.22 16.84 11.48
CA THR A 305 -2.07 16.25 12.81
C THR A 305 -2.83 14.94 12.89
N GLN A 306 -2.13 13.86 13.20
CA GLN A 306 -2.75 12.58 13.47
C GLN A 306 -3.35 12.53 14.87
N ILE A 307 -4.60 12.12 14.95
CA ILE A 307 -5.36 11.90 16.18
C ILE A 307 -5.47 10.39 16.41
N TYR A 308 -4.99 9.94 17.57
CA TYR A 308 -5.03 8.54 17.95
C TYR A 308 -6.28 8.22 18.76
N GLN A 309 -6.88 7.06 18.49
CA GLN A 309 -8.01 6.54 19.23
C GLN A 309 -7.55 6.11 20.63
N SER A 310 -8.30 6.50 21.66
CA SER A 310 -8.12 6.01 23.02
C SER A 310 -9.11 4.87 23.32
N GLY A 311 -8.80 4.02 24.30
CA GLY A 311 -9.64 2.86 24.63
C GLY A 311 -11.06 3.19 25.11
N SER A 312 -11.34 4.45 25.46
CA SER A 312 -12.67 4.94 25.84
C SER A 312 -13.42 5.66 24.71
N ASP A 313 -12.80 5.81 23.53
CA ASP A 313 -13.43 6.54 22.44
C ASP A 313 -14.56 5.74 21.79
N THR A 314 -15.71 6.39 21.66
CA THR A 314 -16.76 5.99 20.73
C THR A 314 -16.48 6.61 19.35
N TYR A 315 -17.22 6.15 18.33
CA TYR A 315 -17.15 6.78 17.00
C TYR A 315 -17.40 8.29 17.10
N ASP A 316 -18.45 8.70 17.82
CA ASP A 316 -18.82 10.11 17.95
C ASP A 316 -17.77 10.93 18.71
N SER A 317 -17.20 10.40 19.79
CA SER A 317 -16.16 11.11 20.55
C SER A 317 -14.88 11.25 19.73
N PHE A 318 -14.50 10.21 18.99
CA PHE A 318 -13.33 10.25 18.11
C PHE A 318 -13.53 11.19 16.91
N TYR A 319 -14.68 11.12 16.25
CA TYR A 319 -15.07 12.04 15.19
C TYR A 319 -15.02 13.50 15.68
N ALA A 320 -15.50 13.79 16.89
CA ALA A 320 -15.44 15.12 17.49
C ALA A 320 -14.00 15.58 17.75
N LYS A 321 -13.09 14.70 18.19
CA LYS A 321 -11.67 15.01 18.36
C LYS A 321 -11.01 15.41 17.04
N VAL A 322 -11.24 14.64 15.96
CA VAL A 322 -10.73 14.98 14.62
C VAL A 322 -11.34 16.29 14.14
N LYS A 323 -12.65 16.47 14.27
CA LYS A 323 -13.32 17.71 13.87
C LYS A 323 -12.79 18.96 14.59
N ALA A 324 -12.43 18.85 15.86
CA ALA A 324 -11.98 20.00 16.66
C ALA A 324 -10.67 20.63 16.15
N GLN A 325 -9.89 19.92 15.34
CA GLN A 325 -8.63 20.40 14.81
C GLN A 325 -8.65 20.42 13.28
N LYS A 326 -8.40 21.59 12.68
CA LYS A 326 -8.19 21.73 11.23
C LYS A 326 -6.92 21.01 10.80
N LEU A 327 -6.88 20.54 9.54
CA LEU A 327 -5.78 19.71 9.02
C LEU A 327 -5.44 18.57 9.99
N SER A 328 -6.42 17.73 10.27
CA SER A 328 -6.23 16.56 11.13
C SER A 328 -6.85 15.31 10.54
N TYR A 329 -6.39 14.15 11.00
CA TYR A 329 -6.95 12.87 10.60
C TYR A 329 -6.80 11.82 11.68
N GLY A 330 -7.54 10.73 11.55
CA GLY A 330 -7.41 9.57 12.40
C GLY A 330 -8.11 8.37 11.79
N ILE A 331 -7.80 7.19 12.33
CA ILE A 331 -8.44 5.93 11.97
C ILE A 331 -9.19 5.47 13.22
N PHE A 332 -10.51 5.35 13.11
CA PHE A 332 -11.33 4.76 14.16
C PHE A 332 -11.47 3.27 13.91
N ARG A 333 -10.97 2.45 14.83
CA ARG A 333 -11.20 1.01 14.87
C ARG A 333 -12.47 0.73 15.66
N ASP A 334 -13.47 0.14 15.02
CA ASP A 334 -14.67 -0.31 15.71
C ASP A 334 -14.34 -1.50 16.62
N PRO A 335 -14.54 -1.40 17.96
CA PRO A 335 -14.22 -2.48 18.88
C PRO A 335 -15.12 -3.71 18.74
N ALA A 336 -16.31 -3.58 18.12
CA ALA A 336 -17.24 -4.69 17.95
C ALA A 336 -16.90 -5.54 16.72
N THR A 337 -16.48 -4.91 15.63
CA THR A 337 -16.26 -5.56 14.33
C THR A 337 -14.79 -5.68 13.96
N GLY A 338 -13.93 -4.82 14.51
CA GLY A 338 -12.53 -4.72 14.14
C GLY A 338 -12.27 -4.01 12.81
N GLY A 339 -13.31 -3.45 12.17
CA GLY A 339 -13.19 -2.67 10.94
C GLY A 339 -12.79 -1.22 11.18
N ASP A 340 -12.12 -0.62 10.19
CA ASP A 340 -11.63 0.75 10.25
C ASP A 340 -12.55 1.76 9.56
N THR A 341 -12.57 2.97 10.12
CA THR A 341 -13.13 4.16 9.49
C THR A 341 -12.07 5.25 9.45
N PHE A 342 -11.69 5.68 8.25
CA PHE A 342 -10.87 6.87 8.07
C PHE A 342 -11.70 8.13 8.31
N ILE A 343 -11.17 9.06 9.09
CA ILE A 343 -11.82 10.35 9.38
C ILE A 343 -10.76 11.43 9.24
N ALA A 344 -11.04 12.47 8.46
CA ALA A 344 -10.17 13.63 8.33
C ALA A 344 -10.95 14.94 8.38
N ASN A 345 -10.39 15.95 9.05
CA ASN A 345 -10.82 17.33 8.89
C ASN A 345 -9.84 18.04 7.95
N MET A 346 -10.23 18.18 6.69
CA MET A 346 -9.44 18.80 5.64
C MET A 346 -9.69 20.31 5.49
N SER A 347 -10.41 20.93 6.43
CA SER A 347 -10.51 22.39 6.45
C SER A 347 -9.14 22.99 6.77
N ASN A 348 -8.86 24.15 6.18
CA ASN A 348 -7.54 24.76 6.22
C ASN A 348 -7.64 26.28 6.40
N ASP A 349 -6.92 26.81 7.37
CA ASP A 349 -6.75 28.25 7.62
C ASP A 349 -5.28 28.69 7.74
N SER A 350 -4.34 27.77 7.56
CA SER A 350 -2.93 27.98 7.88
C SER A 350 -1.99 27.62 6.74
N LEU A 351 -2.26 26.54 5.99
CA LEU A 351 -1.42 26.11 4.87
C LEU A 351 -1.74 26.92 3.62
N LYS A 352 -0.81 27.80 3.24
CA LYS A 352 -0.96 28.69 2.10
C LYS A 352 -0.26 28.16 0.86
N TYR A 353 -0.72 28.59 -0.30
CA TYR A 353 -0.03 28.30 -1.58
C TYR A 353 1.42 28.79 -1.60
N THR A 354 1.70 29.93 -0.96
CA THR A 354 3.05 30.48 -0.84
C THR A 354 3.98 29.65 0.05
N ASP A 355 3.43 28.83 0.95
CA ASP A 355 4.23 27.95 1.80
C ASP A 355 4.78 26.76 0.99
N LEU A 356 4.06 26.39 -0.06
CA LEU A 356 4.44 25.31 -0.97
C LEU A 356 5.33 25.81 -2.11
N GLU A 357 5.11 27.04 -2.59
CA GLU A 357 5.92 27.68 -3.62
C GLU A 357 6.11 29.19 -3.36
N PRO A 358 7.17 29.57 -2.62
CA PRO A 358 7.43 30.97 -2.26
C PRO A 358 7.57 31.91 -3.46
N ASN A 359 8.02 31.39 -4.60
CA ASN A 359 8.25 32.14 -5.83
C ASN A 359 6.96 32.62 -6.53
N LEU A 360 5.79 32.13 -6.12
CA LEU A 360 4.50 32.59 -6.64
C LEU A 360 4.02 33.90 -5.97
N ALA A 361 4.73 34.36 -4.93
CA ALA A 361 4.44 35.65 -4.30
C ALA A 361 4.58 36.79 -5.32
N GLY A 362 3.46 37.46 -5.64
CA GLY A 362 3.43 38.64 -6.51
C GLY A 362 2.85 38.44 -7.91
N ILE A 363 2.45 37.21 -8.30
CA ILE A 363 1.68 37.01 -9.54
C ILE A 363 0.26 37.57 -9.33
N ALA A 364 -0.14 38.58 -10.11
CA ALA A 364 -1.40 39.31 -9.91
C ALA A 364 -2.64 38.40 -9.85
N LYS A 365 -2.79 37.45 -10.79
CA LYS A 365 -3.92 36.50 -10.80
C LYS A 365 -3.96 35.58 -9.58
N ILE A 366 -2.81 35.19 -9.04
CA ILE A 366 -2.71 34.40 -7.80
C ILE A 366 -3.01 35.29 -6.60
N LYS A 367 -2.58 36.56 -6.59
CA LYS A 367 -2.86 37.51 -5.51
C LYS A 367 -4.35 37.79 -5.32
N ASP A 368 -5.11 37.82 -6.42
CA ASP A 368 -6.54 38.13 -6.35
C ASP A 368 -7.38 36.97 -5.79
N ILE A 369 -6.95 35.71 -6.01
CA ILE A 369 -7.69 34.50 -5.61
C ILE A 369 -7.09 33.86 -4.33
N TYR A 370 -5.76 33.82 -4.26
CA TYR A 370 -4.93 33.18 -3.25
C TYR A 370 -3.96 34.14 -2.55
N GLY A 371 -4.14 35.45 -2.67
CA GLY A 371 -3.41 36.41 -1.84
C GLY A 371 -4.03 36.52 -0.45
N VAL A 372 -3.32 37.22 0.44
CA VAL A 372 -3.79 37.52 1.81
C VAL A 372 -5.08 38.34 1.86
N ASN A 373 -5.42 39.03 0.76
CA ASN A 373 -6.66 39.79 0.60
C ASN A 373 -7.66 39.09 -0.36
N GLY A 374 -7.30 37.91 -0.88
CA GLY A 374 -8.15 37.11 -1.75
C GLY A 374 -9.18 36.31 -0.96
N PRO A 375 -10.23 35.77 -1.61
CA PRO A 375 -11.35 35.06 -0.98
C PRO A 375 -10.94 33.82 -0.19
N SER A 376 -9.82 33.18 -0.53
CA SER A 376 -9.28 32.03 0.20
C SER A 376 -8.31 32.42 1.32
N ASN A 377 -7.95 33.70 1.45
CA ASN A 377 -6.85 34.20 2.28
C ASN A 377 -5.49 33.51 2.00
N GLY A 378 -5.36 32.92 0.82
CA GLY A 378 -4.20 32.17 0.35
C GLY A 378 -4.16 30.70 0.70
N ASN A 379 -5.21 30.18 1.33
CA ASN A 379 -5.29 28.80 1.77
C ASN A 379 -5.49 27.82 0.60
N VAL A 380 -4.89 26.64 0.72
CA VAL A 380 -5.18 25.47 -0.13
C VAL A 380 -6.61 25.00 0.13
N VAL A 381 -7.34 24.73 -0.95
CA VAL A 381 -8.78 24.41 -0.91
C VAL A 381 -9.07 22.95 -1.30
N THR A 382 -8.22 22.30 -2.10
CA THR A 382 -8.39 20.89 -2.48
C THR A 382 -7.28 20.03 -1.88
N PHE A 383 -7.69 18.97 -1.20
CA PHE A 383 -6.82 17.95 -0.62
C PHE A 383 -7.17 16.56 -1.14
N PHE A 384 -6.17 15.69 -1.10
CA PHE A 384 -6.26 14.29 -1.47
C PHE A 384 -5.77 13.48 -0.27
N ALA A 385 -6.54 12.48 0.15
CA ALA A 385 -6.07 11.44 1.05
C ALA A 385 -5.93 10.13 0.28
N GLU A 386 -4.80 9.44 0.45
CA GLU A 386 -4.60 8.10 -0.09
C GLU A 386 -4.12 7.16 1.00
N PHE A 387 -4.62 5.93 0.98
CA PHE A 387 -4.23 4.86 1.90
C PHE A 387 -4.56 3.50 1.31
N ASP A 388 -3.86 2.48 1.75
CA ASP A 388 -4.15 1.08 1.45
C ASP A 388 -5.07 0.48 2.53
N THR A 389 -5.95 -0.41 2.09
CA THR A 389 -6.87 -1.17 2.93
C THR A 389 -6.63 -2.65 2.77
N HIS A 390 -6.87 -3.44 3.83
CA HIS A 390 -6.84 -4.90 3.82
C HIS A 390 -8.19 -5.48 4.21
N TYR A 391 -8.58 -6.61 3.62
CA TYR A 391 -9.88 -7.23 3.85
C TYR A 391 -9.77 -8.63 4.46
N PRO A 392 -9.49 -8.77 5.77
CA PRO A 392 -9.23 -10.08 6.38
C PRO A 392 -10.45 -11.02 6.33
N SER A 393 -11.67 -10.49 6.38
CA SER A 393 -12.93 -11.24 6.39
C SER A 393 -13.29 -11.89 5.05
N ILE A 394 -12.82 -11.32 3.93
CA ILE A 394 -13.03 -11.87 2.60
C ILE A 394 -12.14 -13.11 2.47
N THR A 395 -12.68 -14.22 1.96
CA THR A 395 -11.96 -15.51 1.83
C THR A 395 -11.85 -16.01 0.39
N GLY A 396 -12.61 -15.42 -0.54
CA GLY A 396 -12.60 -15.76 -1.96
C GLY A 396 -12.66 -14.52 -2.84
N LEU A 397 -13.34 -14.61 -3.99
CA LEU A 397 -13.59 -13.46 -4.84
C LEU A 397 -14.80 -12.68 -4.34
N GLU A 398 -14.62 -11.38 -4.08
CA GLU A 398 -15.68 -10.48 -3.66
C GLU A 398 -15.57 -9.14 -4.40
N ASN A 399 -16.72 -8.63 -4.85
CA ASN A 399 -16.82 -7.28 -5.42
C ASN A 399 -17.16 -6.30 -4.30
N VAL A 400 -16.15 -5.57 -3.83
CA VAL A 400 -16.30 -4.60 -2.75
C VAL A 400 -16.77 -3.27 -3.35
N THR A 401 -17.82 -2.69 -2.76
CA THR A 401 -18.21 -1.30 -3.03
C THR A 401 -17.95 -0.48 -1.79
N ASN A 402 -17.00 0.45 -1.88
CA ASN A 402 -16.64 1.36 -0.80
C ASN A 402 -17.22 2.76 -1.07
N THR A 403 -17.93 3.30 -0.10
CA THR A 403 -18.54 4.64 -0.14
C THR A 403 -17.89 5.55 0.88
N GLY A 404 -17.35 6.67 0.40
CA GLY A 404 -16.91 7.78 1.23
C GLY A 404 -17.98 8.87 1.31
N GLU A 405 -17.92 9.63 2.38
CA GLU A 405 -18.81 10.75 2.67
C GLU A 405 -17.98 12.00 2.96
N VAL A 406 -18.50 13.16 2.55
CA VAL A 406 -17.95 14.45 2.95
C VAL A 406 -19.05 15.31 3.53
N LYS A 407 -18.73 16.03 4.60
CA LYS A 407 -19.59 17.02 5.23
C LYS A 407 -18.81 18.30 5.43
N SER A 408 -19.24 19.34 4.74
CA SER A 408 -18.75 20.71 4.90
C SER A 408 -19.85 21.61 5.43
N ASP A 409 -19.50 22.87 5.74
CA ASP A 409 -20.49 23.91 6.04
C ASP A 409 -21.40 24.23 4.84
N GLN A 410 -20.99 23.88 3.62
CA GLN A 410 -21.69 24.23 2.39
C GLN A 410 -22.67 23.14 1.92
N ALA A 411 -22.32 21.87 2.10
CA ALA A 411 -23.12 20.72 1.71
C ALA A 411 -22.50 19.41 2.21
N THR A 412 -23.29 18.35 2.06
CA THR A 412 -22.85 16.96 2.14
C THR A 412 -22.80 16.33 0.76
N ASP A 413 -21.86 15.43 0.52
CA ASP A 413 -21.73 14.69 -0.72
C ASP A 413 -21.19 13.28 -0.43
N THR A 414 -21.37 12.36 -1.37
CA THR A 414 -20.94 10.97 -1.23
C THR A 414 -20.40 10.47 -2.57
N ALA A 415 -19.36 9.64 -2.53
CA ALA A 415 -18.83 9.01 -3.71
C ALA A 415 -18.49 7.55 -3.41
N SER A 416 -18.76 6.67 -4.37
CA SER A 416 -18.50 5.25 -4.24
C SER A 416 -17.57 4.77 -5.34
N VAL A 417 -16.77 3.77 -5.04
CA VAL A 417 -15.97 3.03 -6.01
C VAL A 417 -16.13 1.53 -5.75
N SER A 418 -16.12 0.76 -6.82
CA SER A 418 -16.15 -0.70 -6.76
C SER A 418 -14.84 -1.27 -7.26
N TYR A 419 -14.32 -2.27 -6.57
CA TYR A 419 -13.12 -3.03 -6.93
C TYR A 419 -13.27 -4.47 -6.47
N THR A 420 -12.50 -5.37 -7.08
CA THR A 420 -12.58 -6.80 -6.78
C THR A 420 -11.44 -7.22 -5.88
N ILE A 421 -11.77 -7.78 -4.72
CA ILE A 421 -10.81 -8.51 -3.90
C ILE A 421 -10.91 -9.97 -4.30
N ASP A 422 -9.89 -10.48 -4.99
CA ASP A 422 -9.86 -11.86 -5.43
C ASP A 422 -8.83 -12.69 -4.65
N LYS A 423 -9.34 -13.31 -3.60
CA LYS A 423 -8.58 -14.27 -2.78
C LYS A 423 -8.61 -15.70 -3.33
N SER A 424 -9.33 -15.94 -4.43
CA SER A 424 -9.49 -17.26 -5.04
C SER A 424 -8.45 -17.57 -6.12
N SER A 425 -7.88 -16.53 -6.76
CA SER A 425 -6.81 -16.65 -7.77
C SER A 425 -5.39 -16.51 -7.20
N GLY A 426 -5.25 -16.09 -5.95
CA GLY A 426 -3.97 -16.00 -5.23
C GLY A 426 -3.97 -16.85 -3.96
N THR A 427 -2.83 -17.35 -3.53
CA THR A 427 -2.67 -17.88 -2.17
C THR A 427 -2.77 -16.76 -1.14
N ALA A 428 -3.74 -16.85 -0.24
CA ALA A 428 -3.83 -16.00 0.94
C ALA A 428 -2.68 -16.17 1.90
N SER A 429 -1.93 -15.11 2.14
CA SER A 429 -1.51 -14.80 3.50
C SER A 429 -2.66 -14.07 4.17
N VAL A 430 -3.33 -14.74 5.10
CA VAL A 430 -4.29 -14.12 6.00
C VAL A 430 -3.51 -13.15 6.90
N ALA A 431 -3.74 -11.85 6.79
CA ALA A 431 -3.42 -10.91 7.86
C ALA A 431 -4.52 -11.03 8.94
N ALA A 432 -4.38 -12.04 9.78
CA ALA A 432 -5.01 -12.11 11.09
C ALA A 432 -4.09 -12.97 11.96
N GLY A 433 -3.80 -12.49 13.17
CA GLY A 433 -3.12 -13.31 14.16
C GLY A 433 -3.85 -14.65 14.30
N THR A 434 -3.08 -15.74 14.19
CA THR A 434 -3.44 -17.13 14.52
C THR A 434 -4.21 -17.93 13.44
N VAL A 435 -3.60 -19.02 12.93
CA VAL A 435 -4.26 -20.34 12.76
C VAL A 435 -3.27 -21.51 12.99
N ILE A 436 -3.46 -22.18 14.14
CA ILE A 436 -3.46 -23.62 14.52
C ILE A 436 -2.35 -24.58 14.04
N VAL A 437 -1.61 -25.13 15.02
CA VAL A 437 -1.02 -26.48 14.93
C VAL A 437 -1.92 -27.45 15.69
N LYS A 438 -2.45 -28.46 15.01
CA LYS A 438 -3.11 -29.61 15.62
C LYS A 438 -2.09 -30.73 15.76
N ALA A 439 -1.88 -31.22 16.97
CA ALA A 439 -1.42 -32.58 17.20
C ALA A 439 -2.09 -33.10 18.48
N VAL A 440 -3.06 -34.00 18.32
CA VAL A 440 -3.25 -35.05 19.30
C VAL A 440 -3.54 -36.32 18.49
N ASP A 441 -2.49 -37.12 18.30
CA ASP A 441 -2.70 -38.55 18.13
C ASP A 441 -3.17 -39.08 19.48
N GLY A 442 -4.37 -39.63 19.48
CA GLY A 442 -4.92 -40.43 20.56
C GLY A 442 -4.87 -41.89 20.17
N LYS A 443 -3.67 -42.47 20.08
CA LYS A 443 -3.30 -43.79 20.65
C LYS A 443 -1.82 -44.08 20.50
#